data_AF-A0A847AJL2-F1
#
_entry.id   AF-A0A847AJL2-F1
#
_cell.length_a   1.000
_cell.length_b   1.000
_cell.length_c   1.000
_cell.angle_alpha   90.00
_cell.angle_beta   90.00
_cell.angle_gamma   90.00
#
_symmetry.space_group_name_H-M   'P 1'
#
loop_
_entity.id
_entity.type
_entity.pdbx_description
1 polymer ?
#
loop_
_entity_poly.entity_id
_entity_poly.type
_entity_poly.pdbx_seq_one_letter_code
_entity_poly.pdbx_strand_id
1 'polypeptide(L)'
;MMKVGNSYRSDTISRRKFIGTTAALGSIVLLPGGLTSCKGSSSDKPDSKFAGVQIGVQTYSFRSMPFSAEDILGYLLDCGLNTCELMADPMEQFAGIPQYRGPSYPRGKELTDQQKAELEAAQSEFAKELRSWRSSVSMNKFKELRKMYNSAGVDIHLSRLGSPMWSDEEIDYAFKVADTLGSHGPKWELSLEAVERLVPFCKKYKMQAHLHNHYQVAEPGFSYDTYLAYSDRLMINFDLGHYVGSLGKHPNEK
;
A
#
# COMPACT_ATOMS: atom_id res chain seq x y z
N MET A 1 29.09 56.10 3.32
CA MET A 1 27.94 55.27 2.86
C MET A 1 28.53 54.04 2.19
N MET A 2 28.26 52.77 2.48
CA MET A 2 27.38 52.03 3.40
C MET A 2 28.12 50.69 3.64
N LYS A 3 28.23 50.22 4.88
CA LYS A 3 28.67 48.84 5.19
C LYS A 3 27.42 47.96 5.22
N VAL A 4 27.35 46.97 4.33
CA VAL A 4 26.32 45.92 4.36
C VAL A 4 26.82 44.80 5.28
N GLY A 5 26.22 44.67 6.46
CA GLY A 5 26.35 43.48 7.30
C GLY A 5 25.05 42.70 7.21
N ASN A 6 25.10 41.45 6.78
CA ASN A 6 23.97 40.53 6.85
C ASN A 6 24.39 39.35 7.73
N SER A 7 24.03 39.41 9.02
CA SER A 7 24.17 38.28 9.94
C SER A 7 22.95 37.38 9.82
N TYR A 8 23.09 36.20 9.23
CA TYR A 8 22.08 35.15 9.35
C TYR A 8 22.08 34.64 10.79
N ARG A 9 20.97 34.83 11.51
CA ARG A 9 20.74 34.17 12.81
C ARG A 9 20.35 32.72 12.56
N SER A 10 21.15 31.82 13.12
CA SER A 10 20.83 30.39 13.26
C SER A 10 19.92 30.21 14.48
N ASP A 11 18.62 30.01 14.26
CA ASP A 11 17.70 29.62 15.33
C ASP A 11 17.78 28.11 15.55
N THR A 12 18.75 27.70 16.37
CA THR A 12 18.85 26.34 16.86
C THR A 12 17.75 26.09 17.90
N ILE A 13 16.81 25.19 17.57
CA ILE A 13 15.80 24.71 18.53
C ILE A 13 16.52 23.84 19.56
N SER A 14 16.77 24.42 20.74
CA SER A 14 17.34 23.72 21.89
C SER A 14 16.33 22.70 22.46
N ARG A 15 16.84 21.54 22.89
CA ARG A 15 16.08 20.45 23.58
C ARG A 15 15.23 20.95 24.76
N ARG A 16 15.53 22.12 25.35
CA ARG A 16 14.72 22.75 26.42
C ARG A 16 13.44 23.44 25.91
N LYS A 17 13.38 23.91 24.66
CA LYS A 17 12.15 24.46 24.06
C LYS A 17 11.13 23.36 23.70
N PHE A 18 11.58 22.13 23.44
CA PHE A 18 10.68 20.99 23.15
C PHE A 18 9.95 20.49 24.40
N ILE A 19 10.61 20.50 25.57
CA ILE A 19 10.03 20.10 26.85
C ILE A 19 9.16 21.23 27.46
N GLY A 20 9.41 22.50 27.11
CA GLY A 20 8.62 23.63 27.59
C GLY A 20 7.20 23.72 27.01
N THR A 21 6.95 23.15 25.84
CA THR A 21 5.61 23.15 25.19
C THR A 21 4.71 22.02 25.71
N THR A 22 5.22 21.13 26.56
CA THR A 22 4.48 19.97 27.10
C THR A 22 3.84 20.20 28.47
N ALA A 23 4.04 21.39 29.08
CA ALA A 23 3.56 21.69 30.44
C ALA A 23 2.22 22.44 30.51
N ALA A 24 1.43 22.49 29.44
CA ALA A 24 0.10 23.13 29.40
C ALA A 24 -1.08 22.15 29.18
N LEU A 25 -0.86 20.85 29.41
CA LEU A 25 -1.92 19.83 29.45
C LEU A 25 -2.07 19.17 30.84
N GLY A 26 -1.43 19.75 31.86
CA GLY A 26 -1.40 19.23 33.23
C GLY A 26 -2.52 19.74 34.12
N SER A 27 -3.78 19.46 33.79
CA SER A 27 -4.89 19.49 34.75
C SER A 27 -6.09 18.72 34.21
N ILE A 28 -5.96 17.40 34.04
CA ILE A 28 -7.11 16.50 34.05
C ILE A 28 -7.40 16.20 35.52
N VAL A 29 -8.51 16.75 35.98
CA VAL A 29 -9.11 16.51 37.28
C VAL A 29 -9.38 15.01 37.44
N LEU A 30 -8.85 14.41 38.51
CA LEU A 30 -9.29 13.12 39.01
C LEU A 30 -10.72 13.24 39.52
N LEU A 31 -11.71 13.03 38.64
CA LEU A 31 -13.08 12.72 39.03
C LEU A 31 -13.28 11.20 38.92
N PRO A 32 -13.57 10.51 40.04
CA PRO A 32 -13.96 9.11 40.00
C PRO A 32 -15.40 9.03 39.48
N GLY A 33 -15.60 8.41 38.30
CA GLY A 33 -16.95 8.05 37.84
C GLY A 33 -17.41 8.58 36.49
N GLY A 34 -16.51 9.04 35.61
CA GLY A 34 -16.90 9.44 34.26
C GLY A 34 -15.80 9.16 33.25
N LEU A 35 -15.69 7.92 32.77
CA LEU A 35 -15.25 7.72 31.40
C LEU A 35 -16.34 8.33 30.51
N THR A 36 -16.31 9.64 30.33
CA THR A 36 -16.91 10.27 29.17
C THR A 36 -16.12 9.72 27.99
N SER A 37 -16.53 8.55 27.52
CA SER A 37 -16.37 8.18 26.12
C SER A 37 -16.76 9.42 25.36
N CYS A 38 -15.78 10.06 24.69
CA CYS A 38 -16.09 10.91 23.58
C CYS A 38 -16.73 10.00 22.53
N LYS A 39 -18.00 9.63 22.74
CA LYS A 39 -18.93 9.38 21.64
C LYS A 39 -19.06 10.73 20.99
N GLY A 40 -18.05 11.07 20.18
CA GLY A 40 -18.27 11.94 19.06
C GLY A 40 -19.40 11.29 18.30
N SER A 41 -20.59 11.87 18.42
CA SER A 41 -21.60 11.71 17.40
C SER A 41 -21.04 12.41 16.17
N SER A 42 -20.23 11.70 15.40
CA SER A 42 -20.05 12.05 14.02
C SER A 42 -20.53 10.86 13.22
N SER A 43 -21.74 11.01 12.70
CA SER A 43 -22.13 10.47 11.40
C SER A 43 -21.20 10.91 10.25
N ASP A 44 -20.07 11.55 10.56
CA ASP A 44 -19.11 12.02 9.58
C ASP A 44 -18.11 10.90 9.34
N LYS A 45 -17.99 10.58 8.07
CA LYS A 45 -16.98 9.69 7.51
C LYS A 45 -15.58 10.16 7.93
N PRO A 46 -14.60 9.25 8.07
CA PRO A 46 -13.24 9.64 8.44
C PRO A 46 -12.66 10.66 7.43
N ASP A 47 -11.79 11.54 7.92
CA ASP A 47 -10.98 12.44 7.09
C ASP A 47 -9.53 12.47 7.58
N SER A 48 -8.68 11.61 7.02
CA SER A 48 -7.27 11.50 7.40
C SER A 48 -6.36 12.44 6.58
N LYS A 49 -6.80 13.68 6.38
CA LYS A 49 -6.03 14.74 5.75
C LYS A 49 -5.49 15.72 6.77
N PHE A 50 -4.16 15.83 6.86
CA PHE A 50 -3.48 16.68 7.83
C PHE A 50 -2.63 17.70 7.10
N ALA A 51 -2.91 18.99 7.30
CA ALA A 51 -2.23 20.10 6.61
C ALA A 51 -2.16 19.91 5.07
N GLY A 52 -3.23 19.36 4.48
CA GLY A 52 -3.31 19.08 3.05
C GLY A 52 -2.70 17.75 2.58
N VAL A 53 -1.98 17.04 3.46
CA VAL A 53 -1.40 15.72 3.17
C VAL A 53 -2.42 14.63 3.46
N GLN A 54 -2.71 13.81 2.46
CA GLN A 54 -3.53 12.62 2.62
C GLN A 54 -2.72 11.52 3.33
N ILE A 55 -3.22 11.04 4.47
CA ILE A 55 -2.64 9.91 5.19
C ILE A 55 -3.55 8.70 5.00
N GLY A 56 -2.92 7.56 4.72
CA GLY A 56 -3.58 6.27 4.58
C GLY A 56 -2.66 5.16 5.05
N VAL A 57 -3.00 3.91 4.75
CA VAL A 57 -2.20 2.76 5.14
C VAL A 57 -2.12 1.73 4.02
N GLN A 58 -0.94 1.14 3.84
CA GLN A 58 -0.83 -0.12 3.12
C GLN A 58 -1.31 -1.24 4.05
N THR A 59 -2.37 -1.92 3.64
CA THR A 59 -3.12 -2.85 4.49
C THR A 59 -2.31 -4.06 4.94
N TYR A 60 -1.17 -4.35 4.31
CA TYR A 60 -0.20 -5.34 4.80
C TYR A 60 0.30 -5.08 6.24
N SER A 61 0.13 -3.85 6.74
CA SER A 61 0.34 -3.50 8.15
C SER A 61 -0.50 -4.33 9.12
N PHE A 62 -1.68 -4.82 8.68
CA PHE A 62 -2.59 -5.64 9.49
C PHE A 62 -2.43 -7.15 9.27
N ARG A 63 -1.43 -7.62 8.53
CA ARG A 63 -1.27 -9.04 8.09
C ARG A 63 -1.21 -10.10 9.19
N SER A 64 -1.02 -9.69 10.44
CA SER A 64 -0.96 -10.57 11.61
C SER A 64 -2.28 -10.60 12.40
N MET A 65 -3.31 -9.93 11.89
CA MET A 65 -4.67 -9.88 12.42
C MET A 65 -5.62 -10.62 11.45
N PRO A 66 -6.89 -10.88 11.81
CA PRO A 66 -7.90 -11.27 10.83
C PRO A 66 -7.88 -10.33 9.63
N PHE A 67 -7.83 -10.90 8.42
CA PHE A 67 -7.38 -10.19 7.22
C PHE A 67 -8.39 -10.24 6.07
N SER A 68 -9.69 -10.29 6.40
CA SER A 68 -10.74 -10.13 5.39
C SER A 68 -10.88 -8.66 4.96
N ALA A 69 -11.56 -8.41 3.84
CA ALA A 69 -11.82 -7.05 3.38
C ALA A 69 -12.66 -6.23 4.39
N GLU A 70 -13.56 -6.91 5.10
CA GLU A 70 -14.41 -6.37 6.14
C GLU A 70 -13.62 -6.04 7.41
N ASP A 71 -12.75 -6.95 7.86
CA ASP A 71 -11.88 -6.71 9.02
C ASP A 71 -10.97 -5.49 8.79
N ILE A 72 -10.35 -5.43 7.61
CA ILE A 72 -9.50 -4.31 7.20
C ILE A 72 -10.28 -2.99 7.21
N LEU A 73 -11.52 -2.98 6.70
CA LEU A 73 -12.35 -1.79 6.74
C LEU A 73 -12.62 -1.34 8.19
N GLY A 74 -12.89 -2.28 9.09
CA GLY A 74 -13.01 -2.01 10.52
C GLY A 74 -11.76 -1.34 11.09
N TYR A 75 -10.57 -1.88 10.82
CA TYR A 75 -9.31 -1.31 11.30
C TYR A 75 -9.04 0.09 10.74
N LEU A 76 -9.38 0.35 9.48
CA LEU A 76 -9.25 1.68 8.87
C LEU A 76 -10.12 2.71 9.61
N LEU A 77 -11.37 2.34 9.93
CA LEU A 77 -12.29 3.19 10.67
C LEU A 77 -11.82 3.43 12.11
N ASP A 78 -11.34 2.39 12.80
CA ASP A 78 -10.77 2.49 14.15
C ASP A 78 -9.53 3.41 14.17
N CYS A 79 -8.74 3.40 13.09
CA CYS A 79 -7.59 4.29 12.93
C CYS A 79 -7.97 5.72 12.47
N GLY A 80 -9.25 5.99 12.18
CA GLY A 80 -9.69 7.26 11.60
C GLY A 80 -9.16 7.53 10.19
N LEU A 81 -8.83 6.49 9.42
CA LEU A 81 -8.28 6.57 8.07
C LEU A 81 -9.38 6.50 7.02
N ASN A 82 -9.30 7.35 6.00
CA ASN A 82 -10.26 7.39 4.89
C ASN A 82 -9.68 6.92 3.55
N THR A 83 -8.47 6.34 3.56
CA THR A 83 -7.89 5.76 2.34
C THR A 83 -6.86 4.67 2.63
N CYS A 84 -6.70 3.74 1.69
CA CYS A 84 -5.75 2.64 1.81
C CYS A 84 -5.15 2.18 0.48
N GLU A 85 -4.00 1.50 0.57
CA GLU A 85 -3.53 0.57 -0.45
C GLU A 85 -3.95 -0.85 -0.03
N LEU A 86 -4.85 -1.46 -0.80
CA LEU A 86 -5.48 -2.74 -0.46
C LEU A 86 -4.69 -3.91 -1.08
N MET A 87 -4.36 -4.92 -0.25
CA MET A 87 -3.61 -6.11 -0.65
C MET A 87 -4.45 -7.08 -1.50
N ALA A 88 -3.79 -7.83 -2.40
CA ALA A 88 -4.44 -8.81 -3.28
C ALA A 88 -5.37 -9.78 -2.54
N ASP A 89 -4.85 -10.41 -1.47
CA ASP A 89 -5.53 -11.50 -0.77
C ASP A 89 -6.97 -11.14 -0.34
N PRO A 90 -7.22 -10.07 0.44
CA PRO A 90 -8.59 -9.70 0.83
C PRO A 90 -9.47 -9.32 -0.38
N MET A 91 -8.90 -8.72 -1.44
CA MET A 91 -9.65 -8.38 -2.65
C MET A 91 -10.13 -9.61 -3.40
N GLU A 92 -9.21 -10.56 -3.67
CA GLU A 92 -9.53 -11.77 -4.41
C GLU A 92 -10.36 -12.76 -3.54
N GLN A 93 -10.13 -12.81 -2.22
CA GLN A 93 -10.96 -13.57 -1.28
C GLN A 93 -12.41 -13.09 -1.25
N PHE A 94 -12.64 -11.77 -1.20
CA PHE A 94 -13.99 -11.20 -1.26
C PHE A 94 -14.69 -11.55 -2.58
N ALA A 95 -13.92 -11.72 -3.67
CA ALA A 95 -14.42 -12.16 -4.97
C ALA A 95 -14.56 -13.69 -5.12
N GLY A 96 -14.22 -14.48 -4.10
CA GLY A 96 -14.35 -15.93 -4.11
C GLY A 96 -13.21 -16.65 -4.83
N ILE A 97 -11.97 -16.20 -4.64
CA ILE A 97 -10.78 -16.90 -5.15
C ILE A 97 -10.75 -18.37 -4.67
N PRO A 98 -10.37 -19.32 -5.54
CA PRO A 98 -10.10 -20.69 -5.13
C PRO A 98 -9.10 -20.76 -3.98
N GLN A 99 -9.28 -21.75 -3.10
CA GLN A 99 -8.37 -21.97 -1.98
C GLN A 99 -7.33 -23.02 -2.34
N TYR A 100 -6.08 -22.79 -1.96
CA TYR A 100 -5.02 -23.78 -2.15
C TYR A 100 -5.32 -25.02 -1.30
N ARG A 101 -5.31 -26.19 -1.95
CA ARG A 101 -5.58 -27.50 -1.32
C ARG A 101 -4.39 -28.46 -1.37
N GLY A 102 -3.22 -27.96 -1.77
CA GLY A 102 -2.00 -28.75 -1.86
C GLY A 102 -1.27 -28.90 -0.52
N PRO A 103 -0.11 -29.59 -0.53
CA PRO A 103 0.69 -29.80 0.68
C PRO A 103 1.19 -28.47 1.26
N SER A 104 1.18 -28.38 2.59
CA SER A 104 1.71 -27.24 3.33
C SER A 104 2.71 -27.72 4.37
N TYR A 105 3.89 -27.11 4.38
CA TYR A 105 4.99 -27.48 5.26
C TYR A 105 5.33 -26.34 6.23
N PRO A 106 5.72 -26.63 7.49
CA PRO A 106 6.12 -25.59 8.44
C PRO A 106 7.30 -24.74 7.93
N ARG A 107 7.22 -23.41 8.12
CA ARG A 107 8.34 -22.52 7.78
C ARG A 107 9.59 -22.87 8.56
N GLY A 108 10.75 -22.70 7.93
CA GLY A 108 12.06 -22.90 8.56
C GLY A 108 12.49 -24.36 8.68
N LYS A 109 11.71 -25.31 8.14
CA LYS A 109 12.15 -26.69 7.97
C LYS A 109 12.69 -26.90 6.56
N GLU A 110 13.82 -27.58 6.47
CA GLU A 110 14.35 -28.05 5.20
C GLU A 110 13.46 -29.18 4.66
N LEU A 111 13.03 -29.04 3.41
CA LEU A 111 12.20 -30.02 2.72
C LEU A 111 13.07 -31.05 2.02
N THR A 112 12.61 -32.29 1.98
CA THR A 112 13.23 -33.30 1.09
C THR A 112 12.99 -32.93 -0.37
N ASP A 113 13.79 -33.47 -1.29
CA ASP A 113 13.62 -33.18 -2.72
C ASP A 113 12.26 -33.67 -3.25
N GLN A 114 11.75 -34.77 -2.70
CA GLN A 114 10.39 -35.24 -3.01
C GLN A 114 9.32 -34.23 -2.55
N GLN A 115 9.45 -33.69 -1.34
CA GLN A 115 8.51 -32.68 -0.82
C GLN A 115 8.56 -31.38 -1.62
N LYS A 116 9.76 -30.96 -2.06
CA LYS A 116 9.92 -29.80 -2.94
C LYS A 116 9.22 -30.02 -4.27
N ALA A 117 9.45 -31.18 -4.92
CA ALA A 117 8.84 -31.50 -6.20
C ALA A 117 7.31 -31.61 -6.11
N GLU A 118 6.78 -32.20 -5.03
CA GLU A 118 5.34 -32.28 -4.79
C GLU A 118 4.72 -30.89 -4.58
N LEU A 119 5.38 -30.03 -3.78
CA LEU A 119 4.94 -28.66 -3.55
C LEU A 119 4.93 -27.86 -4.85
N GLU A 120 5.99 -27.94 -5.64
CA GLU A 120 6.11 -27.26 -6.93
C GLU A 120 5.02 -27.71 -7.91
N ALA A 121 4.79 -29.02 -8.03
CA ALA A 121 3.73 -29.55 -8.89
C ALA A 121 2.35 -29.06 -8.45
N ALA A 122 2.04 -29.11 -7.15
CA ALA A 122 0.76 -28.63 -6.62
C ALA A 122 0.58 -27.11 -6.78
N GLN A 123 1.64 -26.32 -6.59
CA GLN A 123 1.62 -24.87 -6.82
C GLN A 123 1.42 -24.53 -8.30
N SER A 124 2.06 -25.28 -9.20
CA SER A 124 1.92 -25.12 -10.65
C SER A 124 0.49 -25.40 -11.11
N GLU A 125 -0.12 -26.50 -10.64
CA GLU A 125 -1.53 -26.79 -10.94
C GLU A 125 -2.47 -25.73 -10.37
N PHE A 126 -2.25 -25.29 -9.13
CA PHE A 126 -3.06 -24.23 -8.54
C PHE A 126 -2.89 -22.88 -9.26
N ALA A 127 -1.70 -22.55 -9.76
CA ALA A 127 -1.48 -21.35 -10.57
C ALA A 127 -2.31 -21.38 -11.87
N LYS A 128 -2.48 -22.55 -12.49
CA LYS A 128 -3.39 -22.71 -13.66
C LYS A 128 -4.84 -22.49 -13.29
N GLU A 129 -5.28 -23.01 -12.14
CA GLU A 129 -6.62 -22.79 -11.60
C GLU A 129 -6.86 -21.29 -11.34
N LEU A 130 -5.91 -20.62 -10.69
CA LEU A 130 -5.99 -19.17 -10.44
C LEU A 130 -6.05 -18.37 -11.74
N ARG A 131 -5.23 -18.70 -12.75
CA ARG A 131 -5.28 -18.04 -14.06
C ARG A 131 -6.65 -18.19 -14.71
N SER A 132 -7.22 -19.40 -14.68
CA SER A 132 -8.56 -19.67 -15.22
C SER A 132 -9.64 -18.88 -14.47
N TRP A 133 -9.55 -18.82 -13.14
CA TRP A 133 -10.45 -18.03 -12.32
C TRP A 133 -10.33 -16.52 -12.60
N ARG A 134 -9.12 -15.95 -12.62
CA ARG A 134 -8.90 -14.53 -12.93
C ARG A 134 -9.43 -14.12 -14.31
N SER A 135 -9.35 -15.04 -15.27
CA SER A 135 -9.86 -14.82 -16.64
C SER A 135 -11.39 -14.85 -16.73
N SER A 136 -12.10 -15.43 -15.76
CA SER A 136 -13.55 -15.69 -15.83
C SER A 136 -14.37 -15.03 -14.72
N VAL A 137 -13.73 -14.63 -13.60
CA VAL A 137 -14.42 -14.05 -12.45
C VAL A 137 -15.15 -12.75 -12.82
N SER A 138 -16.38 -12.63 -12.32
CA SER A 138 -17.19 -11.43 -12.52
C SER A 138 -16.69 -10.25 -11.68
N MET A 139 -16.73 -9.05 -12.26
CA MET A 139 -16.40 -7.81 -11.55
C MET A 139 -17.45 -7.39 -10.52
N ASN A 140 -18.59 -8.10 -10.41
CA ASN A 140 -19.67 -7.73 -9.48
C ASN A 140 -19.22 -7.71 -8.03
N LYS A 141 -18.41 -8.68 -7.59
CA LYS A 141 -17.90 -8.70 -6.21
C LYS A 141 -16.92 -7.57 -5.94
N PHE A 142 -16.09 -7.19 -6.91
CA PHE A 142 -15.22 -6.00 -6.79
C PHE A 142 -16.03 -4.70 -6.74
N LYS A 143 -17.17 -4.61 -7.45
CA LYS A 143 -18.10 -3.47 -7.31
C LYS A 143 -18.75 -3.41 -5.94
N GLU A 144 -19.16 -4.56 -5.40
CA GLU A 144 -19.67 -4.67 -4.03
C GLU A 144 -18.62 -4.23 -3.00
N LEU A 145 -17.37 -4.66 -3.18
CA LEU A 145 -16.22 -4.27 -2.34
C LEU A 145 -15.99 -2.75 -2.37
N ARG A 146 -15.92 -2.14 -3.56
CA ARG A 146 -15.84 -0.68 -3.70
C ARG A 146 -16.99 0.02 -2.99
N LYS A 147 -18.21 -0.44 -3.23
CA LYS A 147 -19.41 0.16 -2.60
C LYS A 147 -19.31 0.08 -1.08
N MET A 148 -18.86 -1.04 -0.52
CA MET A 148 -18.71 -1.22 0.91
C MET A 148 -17.74 -0.19 1.51
N TYR A 149 -16.55 -0.05 0.93
CA TYR A 149 -15.53 0.91 1.38
C TYR A 149 -16.01 2.37 1.24
N ASN A 150 -16.51 2.76 0.06
CA ASN A 150 -16.95 4.13 -0.21
C ASN A 150 -18.19 4.52 0.64
N SER A 151 -19.05 3.56 0.98
CA SER A 151 -20.20 3.81 1.85
C SER A 151 -19.76 4.18 3.27
N ALA A 152 -18.70 3.53 3.76
CA ALA A 152 -18.04 3.86 5.03
C ALA A 152 -17.16 5.12 4.94
N GLY A 153 -16.98 5.69 3.74
CA GLY A 153 -16.17 6.88 3.52
C GLY A 153 -14.68 6.60 3.40
N VAL A 154 -14.30 5.40 2.98
CA VAL A 154 -12.92 4.99 2.76
C VAL A 154 -12.70 4.74 1.26
N ASP A 155 -11.67 5.34 0.68
CA ASP A 155 -11.29 5.11 -0.71
C ASP A 155 -10.14 4.08 -0.82
N ILE A 156 -10.27 3.12 -1.73
CA ILE A 156 -9.16 2.23 -2.11
C ILE A 156 -8.27 2.99 -3.10
N HIS A 157 -7.18 3.58 -2.62
CA HIS A 157 -6.30 4.44 -3.40
C HIS A 157 -5.50 3.66 -4.45
N LEU A 158 -4.95 2.51 -4.04
CA LEU A 158 -4.14 1.61 -4.86
C LEU A 158 -4.55 0.16 -4.59
N SER A 159 -4.37 -0.68 -5.60
CA SER A 159 -4.57 -2.13 -5.50
C SER A 159 -3.22 -2.84 -5.63
N ARG A 160 -2.74 -3.51 -4.59
CA ARG A 160 -1.53 -4.35 -4.70
C ARG A 160 -1.93 -5.68 -5.31
N LEU A 161 -2.04 -5.72 -6.64
CA LEU A 161 -2.43 -6.91 -7.42
C LEU A 161 -1.60 -7.01 -8.70
N GLY A 162 -1.05 -8.20 -8.94
CA GLY A 162 -0.28 -8.52 -10.14
C GLY A 162 1.19 -8.81 -9.90
N SER A 163 1.87 -9.23 -10.96
CA SER A 163 3.27 -9.61 -11.02
C SER A 163 3.77 -9.53 -12.47
N PRO A 164 5.04 -9.17 -12.73
CA PRO A 164 5.60 -9.21 -14.08
C PRO A 164 5.55 -10.60 -14.73
N MET A 165 5.57 -11.65 -13.91
CA MET A 165 5.52 -13.06 -14.35
C MET A 165 4.12 -13.54 -14.78
N TRP A 166 3.08 -12.73 -14.58
CA TRP A 166 1.71 -13.07 -14.98
C TRP A 166 1.54 -12.98 -16.50
N SER A 167 0.58 -13.74 -17.05
CA SER A 167 0.23 -13.58 -18.47
C SER A 167 -0.46 -12.25 -18.72
N ASP A 168 -0.55 -11.87 -19.99
CA ASP A 168 -1.22 -10.62 -20.40
C ASP A 168 -2.68 -10.57 -19.92
N GLU A 169 -3.38 -11.70 -19.90
CA GLU A 169 -4.76 -11.81 -19.41
C GLU A 169 -4.86 -11.57 -17.90
N GLU A 170 -3.89 -12.08 -17.14
CA GLU A 170 -3.83 -11.87 -15.69
C GLU A 170 -3.44 -10.42 -15.35
N ILE A 171 -2.58 -9.78 -16.15
CA ILE A 171 -2.26 -8.36 -16.01
C ILE A 171 -3.47 -7.51 -16.39
N ASP A 172 -4.18 -7.86 -17.47
CA ASP A 172 -5.44 -7.21 -17.86
C ASP A 172 -6.46 -7.25 -16.72
N TYR A 173 -6.60 -8.42 -16.09
CA TYR A 173 -7.42 -8.62 -14.90
C TYR A 173 -7.04 -7.66 -13.76
N ALA A 174 -5.74 -7.50 -13.46
CA ALA A 174 -5.29 -6.59 -12.40
C ALA A 174 -5.72 -5.13 -12.66
N PHE A 175 -5.59 -4.64 -13.89
CA PHE A 175 -6.07 -3.30 -14.26
C PHE A 175 -7.60 -3.20 -14.23
N LYS A 176 -8.30 -4.24 -14.67
CA LYS A 176 -9.78 -4.28 -14.62
C LYS A 176 -10.31 -4.25 -13.18
N VAL A 177 -9.64 -4.95 -12.27
CA VAL A 177 -9.93 -4.88 -10.83
C VAL A 177 -9.64 -3.48 -10.30
N ALA A 178 -8.49 -2.90 -10.61
CA ALA A 178 -8.11 -1.54 -10.19
C ALA A 178 -9.15 -0.48 -10.63
N ASP A 179 -9.59 -0.54 -11.90
CA ASP A 179 -10.65 0.31 -12.47
C ASP A 179 -11.98 0.12 -11.73
N THR A 180 -12.36 -1.14 -11.53
CA THR A 180 -13.61 -1.50 -10.87
C THR A 180 -13.66 -0.97 -9.44
N LEU A 181 -12.53 -1.09 -8.70
CA LEU A 181 -12.37 -0.56 -7.36
C LEU A 181 -12.30 0.96 -7.31
N GLY A 182 -12.06 1.63 -8.44
CA GLY A 182 -11.87 3.08 -8.50
C GLY A 182 -10.52 3.54 -7.95
N SER A 183 -9.54 2.63 -7.91
CA SER A 183 -8.17 2.95 -7.51
C SER A 183 -7.42 3.65 -8.65
N HIS A 184 -6.28 4.29 -8.33
CA HIS A 184 -5.43 4.96 -9.32
C HIS A 184 -4.67 3.98 -10.22
N GLY A 185 -4.51 2.73 -9.78
CA GLY A 185 -3.77 1.71 -10.50
C GLY A 185 -3.35 0.51 -9.65
N PRO A 186 -2.83 -0.53 -10.32
CA PRO A 186 -2.11 -1.59 -9.63
C PRO A 186 -0.75 -1.08 -9.10
N LYS A 187 -0.35 -1.59 -7.94
CA LYS A 187 0.99 -1.40 -7.35
C LYS A 187 1.83 -2.66 -7.52
N TRP A 188 3.00 -2.53 -8.14
CA TRP A 188 3.98 -3.60 -8.34
C TRP A 188 5.34 -3.22 -7.74
N GLU A 189 6.23 -4.19 -7.63
CA GLU A 189 7.63 -3.93 -7.28
C GLU A 189 8.37 -3.30 -8.46
N LEU A 190 9.31 -2.42 -8.15
CA LEU A 190 10.10 -1.70 -9.15
C LEU A 190 11.10 -2.64 -9.83
N SER A 191 10.95 -2.81 -11.14
CA SER A 191 11.90 -3.49 -12.03
C SER A 191 11.70 -3.05 -13.49
N LEU A 192 12.69 -3.26 -14.35
CA LEU A 192 12.56 -2.97 -15.79
C LEU A 192 11.51 -3.87 -16.44
N GLU A 193 11.48 -5.15 -16.03
CA GLU A 193 10.46 -6.10 -16.47
C GLU A 193 9.05 -5.63 -16.11
N ALA A 194 8.83 -5.17 -14.87
CA ALA A 194 7.54 -4.63 -14.45
C ALA A 194 7.12 -3.44 -15.33
N VAL A 195 8.04 -2.51 -15.58
CA VAL A 195 7.77 -1.34 -16.42
C VAL A 195 7.37 -1.72 -17.84
N GLU A 196 8.13 -2.60 -18.50
CA GLU A 196 7.85 -3.04 -19.86
C GLU A 196 6.48 -3.74 -19.97
N ARG A 197 6.14 -4.53 -18.96
CA ARG A 197 4.85 -5.25 -18.90
C ARG A 197 3.68 -4.31 -18.60
N LEU A 198 3.84 -3.28 -17.76
CA LEU A 198 2.76 -2.39 -17.33
C LEU A 198 2.38 -1.32 -18.36
N VAL A 199 3.33 -0.81 -19.14
CA VAL A 199 3.13 0.34 -20.04
C VAL A 199 1.98 0.15 -21.05
N PRO A 200 1.86 -1.00 -21.75
CA PRO A 200 0.74 -1.24 -22.66
C PRO A 200 -0.63 -1.17 -21.97
N PHE A 201 -0.73 -1.67 -20.74
CA PHE A 201 -1.98 -1.69 -19.98
C PHE A 201 -2.33 -0.33 -19.39
N CYS A 202 -1.33 0.44 -18.93
CA CYS A 202 -1.54 1.84 -18.54
C CYS A 202 -2.17 2.65 -19.69
N LYS A 203 -1.71 2.43 -20.93
CA LYS A 203 -2.28 3.05 -22.13
C LYS A 203 -3.70 2.55 -22.42
N LYS A 204 -3.92 1.22 -22.39
CA LYS A 204 -5.22 0.59 -22.63
C LYS A 204 -6.31 1.13 -21.69
N TYR A 205 -6.02 1.21 -20.40
CA TYR A 205 -6.97 1.62 -19.37
C TYR A 205 -6.96 3.13 -19.09
N LYS A 206 -6.03 3.89 -19.66
CA LYS A 206 -5.77 5.30 -19.32
C LYS A 206 -5.59 5.50 -17.81
N MET A 207 -4.93 4.53 -17.18
CA MET A 207 -4.73 4.43 -15.73
C MET A 207 -3.23 4.49 -15.40
N GLN A 208 -2.89 4.81 -14.15
CA GLN A 208 -1.52 4.75 -13.68
C GLN A 208 -1.12 3.33 -13.28
N ALA A 209 0.18 3.10 -13.12
CA ALA A 209 0.70 1.98 -12.36
C ALA A 209 1.82 2.46 -11.44
N HIS A 210 1.90 1.87 -10.25
CA HIS A 210 2.74 2.39 -9.16
C HIS A 210 3.85 1.40 -8.82
N LEU A 211 5.10 1.86 -8.87
CA LEU A 211 6.30 1.06 -8.70
C LEU A 211 6.91 1.33 -7.34
N HIS A 212 7.02 0.29 -6.52
CA HIS A 212 7.57 0.40 -5.18
C HIS A 212 9.03 0.00 -5.12
N ASN A 213 9.86 0.88 -4.57
CA ASN A 213 11.27 0.57 -4.37
C ASN A 213 11.47 -0.24 -3.08
N HIS A 214 12.36 -1.20 -3.16
CA HIS A 214 13.03 -1.79 -2.02
C HIS A 214 14.50 -1.32 -2.06
N TYR A 215 15.43 -2.26 -2.09
CA TYR A 215 16.88 -2.00 -2.01
C TYR A 215 17.54 -1.65 -3.35
N GLN A 216 16.80 -1.72 -4.48
CA GLN A 216 17.32 -1.39 -5.82
C GLN A 216 17.95 0.01 -5.87
N VAL A 217 17.49 0.92 -5.02
CA VAL A 217 18.01 2.29 -4.88
C VAL A 217 19.51 2.37 -4.56
N ALA A 218 20.11 1.31 -4.00
CA ALA A 218 21.55 1.23 -3.73
C ALA A 218 22.35 0.59 -4.87
N GLU A 219 21.70 0.08 -5.91
CA GLU A 219 22.39 -0.54 -7.04
C GLU A 219 23.20 0.52 -7.82
N PRO A 220 24.43 0.18 -8.26
CA PRO A 220 25.22 1.10 -9.07
C PRO A 220 24.47 1.57 -10.32
N GLY A 221 24.39 2.89 -10.51
CA GLY A 221 23.70 3.48 -11.67
C GLY A 221 22.17 3.53 -11.55
N PHE A 222 21.59 3.21 -10.39
CA PHE A 222 20.16 3.36 -10.16
C PHE A 222 19.70 4.80 -10.38
N SER A 223 18.58 4.96 -11.10
CA SER A 223 17.83 6.21 -11.19
C SER A 223 16.34 5.91 -11.36
N TYR A 224 15.49 6.63 -10.63
CA TYR A 224 14.04 6.56 -10.84
C TYR A 224 13.65 7.03 -12.25
N ASP A 225 14.41 7.96 -12.83
CA ASP A 225 14.15 8.49 -14.18
C ASP A 225 14.22 7.40 -15.25
N THR A 226 15.07 6.39 -15.06
CA THR A 226 15.16 5.23 -15.97
C THR A 226 13.81 4.54 -16.13
N TYR A 227 13.07 4.37 -15.04
CA TYR A 227 11.76 3.71 -15.03
C TYR A 227 10.65 4.67 -15.50
N LEU A 228 10.67 5.91 -15.03
CA LEU A 228 9.66 6.92 -15.35
C LEU A 228 9.70 7.38 -16.82
N ALA A 229 10.85 7.26 -17.49
CA ALA A 229 10.99 7.60 -18.91
C ALA A 229 10.12 6.73 -19.85
N TYR A 230 9.67 5.55 -19.42
CA TYR A 230 8.89 4.64 -20.26
C TYR A 230 7.44 5.11 -20.48
N SER A 231 6.84 5.82 -19.52
CA SER A 231 5.50 6.42 -19.66
C SER A 231 5.21 7.41 -18.54
N ASP A 232 4.52 8.50 -18.90
CA ASP A 232 3.88 9.48 -17.99
C ASP A 232 2.80 8.91 -17.06
N ARG A 233 2.46 7.61 -17.20
CA ARG A 233 1.50 6.89 -16.37
C ARG A 233 2.16 6.00 -15.32
N LEU A 234 3.48 5.93 -15.31
CA LEU A 234 4.22 5.25 -14.27
C LEU A 234 4.47 6.22 -13.12
N MET A 235 4.18 5.76 -11.91
CA MET A 235 4.33 6.53 -10.69
C MET A 235 5.24 5.77 -9.72
N ILE A 236 5.96 6.48 -8.86
CA ILE A 236 6.73 5.86 -7.78
C ILE A 236 5.86 5.77 -6.53
N ASN A 237 5.71 4.56 -6.01
CA ASN A 237 5.24 4.30 -4.64
C ASN A 237 6.47 4.28 -3.73
N PHE A 238 6.92 5.48 -3.35
CA PHE A 238 8.23 5.67 -2.75
C PHE A 238 8.30 5.14 -1.32
N ASP A 239 9.09 4.09 -1.10
CA ASP A 239 9.40 3.60 0.22
C ASP A 239 10.59 4.37 0.81
N LEU A 240 10.27 5.29 1.72
CA LEU A 240 11.25 6.09 2.44
C LEU A 240 12.13 5.23 3.36
N GLY A 241 11.57 4.17 3.98
CA GLY A 241 12.29 3.31 4.90
C GLY A 241 13.37 2.51 4.18
N HIS A 242 13.05 1.89 3.04
CA HIS A 242 14.00 1.22 2.18
C HIS A 242 15.02 2.21 1.58
N TYR A 243 14.59 3.40 1.17
CA TYR A 243 15.51 4.43 0.68
C TYR A 243 16.59 4.79 1.72
N VAL A 244 16.16 5.18 2.93
CA VAL A 244 17.08 5.57 4.01
C VAL A 244 17.89 4.36 4.49
N GLY A 245 17.28 3.19 4.61
CA GLY A 245 17.96 1.96 5.04
C GLY A 245 19.04 1.51 4.06
N SER A 246 18.83 1.70 2.76
CA SER A 246 19.79 1.39 1.70
C SER A 246 20.94 2.39 1.61
N LEU A 247 20.63 3.69 1.66
CA LEU A 247 21.58 4.74 1.31
C LEU A 247 22.16 5.49 2.52
N GLY A 248 21.49 5.47 3.66
CA GLY A 248 21.83 6.30 4.82
C GLY A 248 21.65 7.81 4.57
N LYS A 249 20.90 8.19 3.53
CA LYS A 249 20.71 9.57 3.06
C LYS A 249 19.31 10.09 3.33
N HIS A 250 19.20 11.39 3.57
CA HIS A 250 17.89 12.04 3.58
C HIS A 250 17.34 12.14 2.14
N PRO A 251 16.07 11.84 1.85
CA PRO A 251 15.49 11.88 0.49
C PRO A 251 15.46 13.28 -0.17
N ASN A 252 15.86 14.32 0.56
CA ASN A 252 15.89 15.71 0.07
C ASN A 252 17.33 16.21 -0.12
N GLU A 253 18.33 15.39 0.20
CA GLU A 253 19.73 15.70 -0.11
C GLU A 253 19.92 15.62 -1.61
N LYS A 254 20.47 16.69 -2.18
CA LYS A 254 20.83 16.79 -3.61
C LYS A 254 22.25 16.32 -3.83
#